data_AF-A0A959H1J9-F1
#
_entry.id   AF-A0A959H1J9-F1
#
_cell.length_a   1.000
_cell.length_b   1.000
_cell.length_c   1.000
_cell.angle_alpha   90.00
_cell.angle_beta   90.00
_cell.angle_gamma   90.00
#
_symmetry.space_group_name_H-M   'P 1'
#
loop_
_entity.id
_entity.type
_entity.pdbx_description
1 polymer ?
#
loop_
_entity_poly.entity_id
_entity_poly.type
_entity_poly.pdbx_seq_one_letter_code
_entity_poly.pdbx_strand_id
1 'polypeptide(L)'
;DLEKIQVTPNVALLPAIYEVLLREQAFTRHLPLRLNPCITASGQSRWLYFDGDQESFQQLEQHPVAERVIDMMLGHQRSMPFSVLLGKLVEQVDAGAQQLELFLQELIDLGLLEWELPEKGLSPAWCGNLYQHLGFLQDQPEAIVRTAELLQWLRVVARTIPHQSLEEARRAQDETFQKLQHFFGENRSVMPPVSVEQVFFEDVEAHAESQIPANVIENYVKDLAACWQERANGVYSTMHARIFSFALRTIEDGETYDFLDFCERFISENPSETSPLPSTSKPAKIGALLQPFMDENGTYRAVVNGLFPGGGKLFARWWHLFPESQRGKLKNWNESVAFPWQGWSNANFQPPTPAGVLEVPDGRTDSGGKHFLLGHLRLLRRGDDVALVDGITGKMVELTDLALEASSLRPPVMQVLWCLGVPYCSLQVLVHAQMDWDTRGDGWRSRRRIEFGTLVLMRAAWEIEREIFATIALAKREADRFRSCRQILTHLGVPRRFFAWPPGEKPQYFDQDSPLLMLLFGKLLRQDRWPLLLTEMLPVPGHALVKKGEPRAAEFVLEFA
;
A
#
# COMPACT_ATOMS: atom_id res chain seq x y z
N ASP A 1 16.49 28.68 -3.24
CA ASP A 1 15.24 27.93 -3.37
C ASP A 1 14.90 27.29 -2.04
N LEU A 2 13.77 27.68 -1.44
CA LEU A 2 13.33 27.12 -0.16
C LEU A 2 12.69 25.75 -0.40
N GLU A 3 13.04 24.78 0.43
CA GLU A 3 12.37 23.47 0.44
C GLU A 3 10.90 23.66 0.80
N LYS A 4 10.01 22.96 0.10
CA LYS A 4 8.60 22.90 0.46
C LYS A 4 8.40 21.69 1.35
N ILE A 5 8.21 21.95 2.63
CA ILE A 5 8.00 20.94 3.66
C ILE A 5 6.52 20.87 3.99
N GLN A 6 5.93 19.69 3.90
CA GLN A 6 4.58 19.41 4.36
C GLN A 6 4.64 18.43 5.52
N VAL A 7 4.23 18.88 6.71
CA VAL A 7 4.05 18.01 7.87
C VAL A 7 2.57 17.71 8.06
N THR A 8 2.26 16.43 8.30
CA THR A 8 0.89 15.93 8.42
C THR A 8 0.75 15.10 9.69
N PRO A 9 -0.31 15.29 10.50
CA PRO A 9 -0.58 14.39 11.62
C PRO A 9 -0.76 12.94 11.17
N ASN A 10 -0.37 12.00 12.01
CA ASN A 10 -0.50 10.57 11.75
C ASN A 10 -1.98 10.18 11.62
N VAL A 11 -2.36 9.68 10.46
CA VAL A 11 -3.76 9.31 10.16
C VAL A 11 -4.23 8.08 10.92
N ALA A 12 -3.31 7.29 11.50
CA ALA A 12 -3.65 6.19 12.41
C ALA A 12 -4.39 6.67 13.67
N LEU A 13 -4.36 7.97 13.98
CA LEU A 13 -5.14 8.57 15.07
C LEU A 13 -6.63 8.68 14.74
N LEU A 14 -7.00 8.74 13.46
CA LEU A 14 -8.33 9.08 13.01
C LEU A 14 -9.40 8.04 13.42
N PRO A 15 -9.18 6.71 13.31
CA PRO A 15 -10.14 5.71 13.80
C PRO A 15 -10.47 5.86 15.28
N ALA A 16 -9.45 6.01 16.14
CA ALA A 16 -9.66 6.18 17.58
C ALA A 16 -10.37 7.51 17.91
N ILE A 17 -10.15 8.56 17.12
CA ILE A 17 -10.92 9.80 17.23
C ILE A 17 -12.39 9.55 16.86
N TYR A 18 -12.67 8.77 15.81
CA TYR A 18 -14.04 8.40 15.46
C TYR A 18 -14.70 7.52 16.53
N GLU A 19 -14.00 6.62 17.21
CA GLU A 19 -14.56 5.88 18.34
C GLU A 19 -15.07 6.79 19.47
N VAL A 20 -14.41 7.92 19.70
CA VAL A 20 -14.86 8.94 20.66
C VAL A 20 -16.09 9.66 20.10
N LEU A 21 -16.03 10.14 18.85
CA LEU A 21 -17.11 10.91 18.23
C LEU A 21 -18.39 10.09 18.03
N LEU A 22 -18.31 8.82 17.65
CA LEU A 22 -19.47 7.95 17.39
C LEU A 22 -20.26 7.61 18.66
N ARG A 23 -19.74 7.91 19.86
CA ARG A 23 -20.49 7.82 21.13
C ARG A 23 -21.43 9.00 21.34
N GLU A 24 -21.22 10.10 20.62
CA GLU A 24 -22.00 11.32 20.75
C GLU A 24 -23.17 11.34 19.77
N GLN A 25 -24.40 11.36 20.30
CA GLN A 25 -25.62 11.42 19.46
C GLN A 25 -25.66 12.65 18.55
N ALA A 26 -25.09 13.78 19.00
CA ALA A 26 -24.97 14.99 18.20
C ALA A 26 -24.14 14.75 16.93
N PHE A 27 -23.14 13.86 16.98
CA PHE A 27 -22.35 13.48 15.82
C PHE A 27 -23.10 12.47 14.94
N THR A 28 -23.54 11.34 15.51
CA THR A 28 -24.15 10.24 14.73
C THR A 28 -25.46 10.63 14.04
N ARG A 29 -26.27 11.51 14.62
CA ARG A 29 -27.53 11.98 13.99
C ARG A 29 -27.32 12.79 12.71
N HIS A 30 -26.13 13.37 12.53
CA HIS A 30 -25.75 14.13 11.34
C HIS A 30 -25.07 13.25 10.28
N LEU A 31 -24.65 12.03 10.63
CA LEU A 31 -24.01 11.13 9.69
C LEU A 31 -25.04 10.44 8.79
N PRO A 32 -24.75 10.33 7.48
CA PRO A 32 -25.41 9.35 6.63
C PRO A 32 -25.05 7.94 7.06
N LEU A 33 -26.02 7.04 6.94
CA LEU A 33 -25.81 5.61 6.86
C LEU A 33 -25.70 5.22 5.39
N ARG A 34 -24.82 4.27 5.11
CA ARG A 34 -24.70 3.62 3.80
C ARG A 34 -25.07 2.14 3.93
N LEU A 35 -25.77 1.61 2.93
CA LEU A 35 -26.02 0.17 2.84
C LEU A 35 -24.76 -0.55 2.35
N ASN A 36 -24.37 -1.63 3.02
CA ASN A 36 -23.20 -2.44 2.67
C ASN A 36 -23.18 -2.76 1.16
N PRO A 37 -22.05 -2.53 0.44
CA PRO A 37 -21.97 -2.62 -1.02
C PRO A 37 -22.09 -4.05 -1.56
N CYS A 38 -22.08 -5.07 -0.69
CA CYS A 38 -22.37 -6.45 -1.06
C CYS A 38 -23.88 -6.74 -1.22
N ILE A 39 -24.74 -5.95 -0.58
CA ILE A 39 -26.20 -6.14 -0.67
C ILE A 39 -26.70 -5.62 -2.01
N THR A 40 -27.42 -6.44 -2.76
CA THR A 40 -27.95 -6.05 -4.08
C THR A 40 -29.44 -6.36 -4.16
N ALA A 41 -30.12 -5.81 -5.17
CA ALA A 41 -31.56 -6.01 -5.35
C ALA A 41 -31.96 -7.45 -5.67
N SER A 42 -31.00 -8.37 -5.86
CA SER A 42 -31.24 -9.79 -6.14
C SER A 42 -31.77 -10.58 -4.93
N GLY A 43 -31.83 -9.98 -3.74
CA GLY A 43 -32.41 -10.60 -2.54
C GLY A 43 -31.46 -11.52 -1.78
N GLN A 44 -30.15 -11.47 -2.05
CA GLN A 44 -29.16 -12.17 -1.23
C GLN A 44 -28.95 -11.44 0.10
N SER A 45 -29.35 -12.07 1.21
CA SER A 45 -29.10 -11.60 2.58
C SER A 45 -27.70 -11.99 3.08
N ARG A 46 -26.70 -12.05 2.20
CA ARG A 46 -25.30 -12.35 2.54
C ARG A 46 -24.40 -11.18 2.17
N TRP A 47 -23.51 -10.78 3.07
CA TRP A 47 -22.55 -9.71 2.82
C TRP A 47 -21.19 -10.01 3.43
N LEU A 48 -20.19 -9.24 3.02
CA LEU A 48 -18.88 -9.24 3.64
C LEU A 48 -18.86 -8.17 4.73
N TYR A 49 -18.36 -8.53 5.89
CA TYR A 49 -18.16 -7.64 7.02
C TYR A 49 -16.68 -7.64 7.41
N PHE A 50 -16.17 -6.46 7.78
CA PHE A 50 -14.84 -6.26 8.31
C PHE A 50 -14.96 -5.46 9.60
N ASP A 51 -14.49 -6.03 10.72
CA ASP A 51 -14.58 -5.41 12.06
C ASP A 51 -13.36 -4.53 12.41
N GLY A 52 -12.43 -4.37 11.47
CA GLY A 52 -11.15 -3.69 11.67
C GLY A 52 -9.96 -4.65 11.81
N ASP A 53 -10.19 -5.93 12.06
CA ASP A 53 -9.15 -6.98 12.17
C ASP A 53 -9.45 -8.18 11.27
N GLN A 54 -10.69 -8.67 11.28
CA GLN A 54 -11.11 -9.89 10.61
C GLN A 54 -12.22 -9.64 9.59
N GLU A 55 -12.09 -10.29 8.44
CA GLU A 55 -13.16 -10.40 7.44
C GLU A 55 -14.02 -11.64 7.71
N SER A 56 -15.33 -11.47 7.62
CA SER A 56 -16.29 -12.57 7.74
C SER A 56 -17.47 -12.38 6.79
N PHE A 57 -18.02 -13.49 6.30
CA PHE A 57 -19.30 -13.48 5.60
C PHE A 57 -20.42 -13.54 6.63
N GLN A 58 -21.31 -12.56 6.56
CA GLN A 58 -22.47 -12.45 7.43
C GLN A 58 -23.72 -12.83 6.65
N GLN A 59 -24.70 -13.40 7.35
CA GLN A 59 -26.00 -13.72 6.80
C GLN A 59 -27.09 -13.31 7.79
N LEU A 60 -28.12 -12.62 7.31
CA LEU A 60 -29.30 -12.31 8.11
C LEU A 60 -30.41 -13.32 7.81
N GLU A 61 -30.97 -13.92 8.85
CA GLU A 61 -32.26 -14.60 8.73
C GLU A 61 -33.35 -13.62 8.30
N GLN A 62 -34.43 -14.12 7.71
CA GLN A 62 -35.53 -13.27 7.25
C GLN A 62 -36.09 -12.43 8.41
N HIS A 63 -35.84 -11.12 8.36
CA HIS A 63 -36.28 -10.17 9.36
C HIS A 63 -37.05 -9.03 8.69
N PRO A 64 -38.37 -8.95 8.84
CA PRO A 64 -39.21 -8.01 8.07
C PRO A 64 -38.77 -6.54 8.18
N VAL A 65 -38.30 -6.13 9.36
CA VAL A 65 -37.82 -4.74 9.56
C VAL A 65 -36.48 -4.52 8.85
N ALA A 66 -35.59 -5.52 8.79
CA ALA A 66 -34.31 -5.38 8.11
C ALA A 66 -34.49 -5.35 6.60
N GLU A 67 -35.36 -6.21 6.06
CA GLU A 67 -35.77 -6.17 4.65
C GLU A 67 -36.35 -4.80 4.29
N ARG A 68 -37.19 -4.25 5.19
CA ARG A 68 -37.74 -2.90 5.00
C ARG A 68 -36.65 -1.83 4.98
N VAL A 69 -35.64 -1.92 5.86
CA VAL A 69 -34.47 -1.02 5.85
C VAL A 69 -33.71 -1.14 4.53
N ILE A 70 -33.43 -2.35 4.05
CA ILE A 70 -32.74 -2.59 2.78
C ILE A 70 -33.52 -1.95 1.62
N ASP A 71 -34.83 -2.17 1.53
CA ASP A 71 -35.68 -1.58 0.50
C ASP A 71 -35.65 -0.05 0.53
N MET A 72 -35.76 0.54 1.72
CA MET A 72 -35.66 1.98 1.89
C MET A 72 -34.32 2.52 1.40
N MET A 73 -33.22 1.87 1.79
CA MET A 73 -31.87 2.28 1.41
C MET A 73 -31.64 2.15 -0.10
N LEU A 74 -32.04 1.02 -0.71
CA LEU A 74 -31.98 0.83 -2.17
C LEU A 74 -32.78 1.90 -2.92
N GLY A 75 -33.96 2.29 -2.41
CA GLY A 75 -34.78 3.36 -2.97
C GLY A 75 -34.17 4.77 -2.86
N HIS A 76 -33.16 4.97 -2.00
CA HIS A 76 -32.48 6.26 -1.78
C HIS A 76 -31.00 6.21 -2.16
N GLN A 77 -30.67 5.50 -3.25
CA GLN A 77 -29.29 5.41 -3.76
C GLN A 77 -28.30 4.89 -2.71
N ARG A 78 -28.77 4.04 -1.79
CA ARG A 78 -27.96 3.34 -0.78
C ARG A 78 -27.38 4.22 0.33
N SER A 79 -27.72 5.51 0.40
CA SER A 79 -27.28 6.40 1.47
C SER A 79 -28.45 7.24 2.01
N MET A 80 -28.54 7.38 3.34
CA MET A 80 -29.59 8.16 3.99
C MET A 80 -29.12 8.68 5.35
N PRO A 81 -29.40 9.95 5.74
CA PRO A 81 -29.15 10.42 7.10
C PRO A 81 -29.81 9.52 8.14
N PHE A 82 -29.09 9.19 9.23
CA PHE A 82 -29.58 8.31 10.29
C PHE A 82 -30.95 8.74 10.82
N SER A 83 -31.11 10.03 11.10
CA SER A 83 -32.35 10.63 11.60
C SER A 83 -33.52 10.49 10.62
N VAL A 84 -33.26 10.56 9.31
CA VAL A 84 -34.30 10.40 8.28
C VAL A 84 -34.73 8.94 8.17
N LEU A 85 -33.78 7.99 8.21
CA LEU A 85 -34.09 6.57 8.20
C LEU A 85 -34.93 6.17 9.42
N LEU A 86 -34.51 6.60 10.61
CA LEU A 86 -35.23 6.35 11.85
C LEU A 86 -36.66 6.92 11.80
N GLY A 87 -36.83 8.16 11.34
CA GLY A 87 -38.16 8.78 11.19
C GLY A 87 -39.07 7.98 10.27
N LYS A 88 -38.55 7.52 9.11
CA LYS A 88 -39.32 6.68 8.17
C LYS A 88 -39.70 5.31 8.75
N LEU A 89 -38.85 4.72 9.58
CA LEU A 89 -39.16 3.45 10.24
C LEU A 89 -40.25 3.61 11.30
N VAL A 90 -40.19 4.68 12.10
CA VAL A 90 -41.23 4.98 13.12
C VAL A 90 -42.61 5.14 12.47
N GLU A 91 -42.69 5.71 11.27
CA GLU A 91 -43.95 5.84 10.53
C GLU A 91 -44.51 4.52 9.99
N GLN A 92 -43.67 3.50 9.82
CA GLN A 92 -44.00 2.30 9.03
C GLN A 92 -43.96 1.00 9.84
N VAL A 93 -43.35 1.02 11.02
CA VAL A 93 -43.18 -0.14 11.90
C VAL A 93 -43.83 0.18 13.23
N ASP A 94 -44.65 -0.74 13.74
CA ASP A 94 -45.29 -0.62 15.05
C ASP A 94 -44.30 -0.89 16.19
N ALA A 95 -43.33 0.02 16.36
CA ALA A 95 -42.29 -0.02 17.38
C ALA A 95 -41.91 1.39 17.84
N GLY A 96 -41.49 1.52 19.10
CA GLY A 96 -41.03 2.80 19.63
C GLY A 96 -39.72 3.26 18.97
N ALA A 97 -39.54 4.58 18.82
CA ALA A 97 -38.34 5.16 18.21
C ALA A 97 -37.03 4.66 18.85
N GLN A 98 -36.99 4.52 20.18
CA GLN A 98 -35.80 4.01 20.88
C GLN A 98 -35.48 2.55 20.52
N GLN A 99 -36.49 1.70 20.32
CA GLN A 99 -36.28 0.31 19.93
C GLN A 99 -35.78 0.21 18.49
N LEU A 100 -36.32 1.05 17.60
CA LEU A 100 -35.84 1.14 16.21
C LEU A 100 -34.43 1.72 16.11
N GLU A 101 -34.08 2.67 16.98
CA GLU A 101 -32.73 3.22 17.08
C GLU A 101 -31.72 2.14 17.51
N LEU A 102 -32.04 1.37 18.55
CA LEU A 102 -31.21 0.22 18.97
C LEU A 102 -31.08 -0.82 17.87
N PHE A 103 -32.19 -1.13 17.17
CA PHE A 103 -32.16 -2.08 16.06
C PHE A 103 -31.29 -1.59 14.90
N LEU A 104 -31.34 -0.29 14.55
CA LEU A 104 -30.44 0.27 13.55
C LEU A 104 -28.97 0.18 13.98
N GLN A 105 -28.68 0.39 15.27
CA GLN A 105 -27.34 0.20 15.80
C GLN A 105 -26.88 -1.26 15.70
N GLU A 106 -27.75 -2.23 15.99
CA GLU A 106 -27.46 -3.66 15.78
C GLU A 106 -27.16 -3.96 14.30
N LEU A 107 -27.90 -3.37 13.36
CA LEU A 107 -27.62 -3.53 11.92
C LEU A 107 -26.26 -2.92 11.50
N ILE A 108 -25.82 -1.87 12.19
CA ILE A 108 -24.49 -1.28 11.99
C ILE A 108 -23.41 -2.19 12.57
N ASP A 109 -23.62 -2.72 13.77
CA ASP A 109 -22.68 -3.63 14.44
C ASP A 109 -22.53 -4.97 13.67
N LEU A 110 -23.58 -5.39 12.96
CA LEU A 110 -23.55 -6.54 12.03
C LEU A 110 -22.94 -6.19 10.66
N GLY A 111 -22.62 -4.92 10.40
CA GLY A 111 -22.04 -4.45 9.15
C GLY A 111 -23.00 -4.41 7.96
N LEU A 112 -24.32 -4.52 8.19
CA LEU A 112 -25.31 -4.35 7.13
C LEU A 112 -25.42 -2.87 6.71
N LEU A 113 -25.34 -1.99 7.70
CA LEU A 113 -25.25 -0.55 7.53
C LEU A 113 -23.87 -0.06 7.98
N GLU A 114 -23.38 1.00 7.37
CA GLU A 114 -22.10 1.61 7.71
C GLU A 114 -22.26 3.12 7.89
N TRP A 115 -21.51 3.70 8.81
CA TRP A 115 -21.41 5.16 8.89
C TRP A 115 -20.66 5.71 7.68
N GLU A 116 -21.25 6.69 7.00
CA GLU A 116 -20.53 7.47 6.00
C GLU A 116 -19.74 8.58 6.69
N LEU A 117 -18.50 8.25 7.07
CA LEU A 117 -17.62 9.15 7.81
C LEU A 117 -17.22 10.37 6.95
N PRO A 118 -17.16 11.58 7.54
CA PRO A 118 -16.91 12.82 6.81
C PRO A 118 -15.49 12.95 6.26
N GLU A 119 -14.54 12.21 6.82
CA GLU A 119 -13.15 12.15 6.38
C GLU A 119 -12.65 10.71 6.38
N LYS A 120 -12.09 10.28 5.25
CA LYS A 120 -11.64 8.89 5.03
C LYS A 120 -10.15 8.70 5.29
N GLY A 121 -9.39 9.74 5.59
CA GLY A 121 -7.96 9.67 5.91
C GLY A 121 -7.06 9.39 4.72
N LEU A 122 -7.50 9.68 3.49
CA LEU A 122 -6.70 9.51 2.27
C LEU A 122 -6.03 10.80 1.80
N SER A 123 -6.24 11.90 2.52
CA SER A 123 -5.70 13.20 2.18
C SER A 123 -4.79 13.72 3.30
N PRO A 124 -3.68 14.42 2.97
CA PRO A 124 -2.90 15.16 3.96
C PRO A 124 -3.73 16.21 4.72
N ALA A 125 -4.86 16.64 4.16
CA ALA A 125 -5.76 17.60 4.78
C ALA A 125 -6.76 17.00 5.79
N TRP A 126 -6.71 15.68 6.05
CA TRP A 126 -7.72 14.97 6.85
C TRP A 126 -8.05 15.66 8.19
N CYS A 127 -7.01 16.09 8.90
CA CYS A 127 -7.16 16.72 10.20
C CYS A 127 -7.88 18.08 10.12
N GLY A 128 -7.63 18.83 9.03
CA GLY A 128 -8.31 20.08 8.74
C GLY A 128 -9.77 19.88 8.31
N ASN A 129 -10.02 18.89 7.47
CA ASN A 129 -11.36 18.56 6.98
C ASN A 129 -12.28 18.12 8.12
N LEU A 130 -11.82 17.21 8.98
CA LEU A 130 -12.59 16.78 10.14
C LEU A 130 -12.86 17.94 11.11
N TYR A 131 -11.86 18.78 11.39
CA TYR A 131 -12.05 19.98 12.23
C TYR A 131 -13.14 20.91 11.67
N GLN A 132 -13.13 21.15 10.35
CA GLN A 132 -14.14 21.97 9.70
C GLN A 132 -15.53 21.33 9.80
N HIS A 133 -15.64 20.02 9.59
CA HIS A 133 -16.89 19.29 9.71
C HIS A 133 -17.49 19.44 11.12
N LEU A 134 -16.69 19.23 12.18
CA LEU A 134 -17.16 19.38 13.55
C LEU A 134 -17.68 20.79 13.85
N GLY A 135 -17.13 21.83 13.21
CA GLY A 135 -17.60 23.22 13.35
C GLY A 135 -18.97 23.51 12.75
N PHE A 136 -19.53 22.61 11.92
CA PHE A 136 -20.87 22.76 11.34
C PHE A 136 -21.97 22.11 12.18
N LEU A 137 -21.61 21.32 13.20
CA LEU A 137 -22.59 20.69 14.08
C LEU A 137 -23.25 21.76 14.97
N GLN A 138 -24.58 21.74 15.04
CA GLN A 138 -25.35 22.71 15.82
C GLN A 138 -25.17 22.50 17.33
N ASP A 139 -25.20 21.24 17.75
CA ASP A 139 -24.93 20.83 19.12
C ASP A 139 -23.45 20.52 19.26
N GLN A 140 -22.83 21.08 20.31
CA GLN A 140 -21.41 20.92 20.60
C GLN A 140 -21.22 20.32 22.01
N PRO A 141 -21.50 19.02 22.22
CA PRO A 141 -21.14 18.32 23.44
C PRO A 141 -19.65 18.47 23.74
N GLU A 142 -19.28 18.30 25.01
CA GLU A 142 -17.92 18.46 25.48
C GLU A 142 -16.90 17.61 24.70
N ALA A 143 -17.24 16.35 24.37
CA ALA A 143 -16.36 15.49 23.59
C ALA A 143 -16.08 16.02 22.17
N ILE A 144 -17.08 16.63 21.51
CA ILE A 144 -16.92 17.25 20.18
C ILE A 144 -16.00 18.47 20.28
N VAL A 145 -16.21 19.33 21.29
CA VAL A 145 -15.38 20.52 21.53
C VAL A 145 -13.93 20.13 21.79
N ARG A 146 -13.70 19.19 22.72
CA ARG A 146 -12.36 18.67 23.05
C ARG A 146 -11.68 18.03 21.84
N THR A 147 -12.44 17.31 20.99
CA THR A 147 -11.92 16.75 19.75
C THR A 147 -11.50 17.86 18.78
N ALA A 148 -12.32 18.89 18.60
CA ALA A 148 -11.97 20.04 17.76
C ALA A 148 -10.72 20.78 18.27
N GLU A 149 -10.56 20.92 19.59
CA GLU A 149 -9.34 21.48 20.20
C GLU A 149 -8.10 20.63 19.94
N LEU A 150 -8.22 19.30 20.02
CA LEU A 150 -7.12 18.38 19.68
C LEU A 150 -6.74 18.51 18.20
N LEU A 151 -7.71 18.47 17.28
CA LEU A 151 -7.46 18.60 15.85
C LEU A 151 -6.80 19.96 15.53
N GLN A 152 -7.27 21.03 16.17
CA GLN A 152 -6.65 22.34 16.00
C GLN A 152 -5.20 22.37 16.51
N TRP A 153 -4.92 21.76 17.67
CA TRP A 153 -3.56 21.61 18.18
C TRP A 153 -2.65 20.88 17.18
N LEU A 154 -3.07 19.72 16.69
CA LEU A 154 -2.33 18.92 15.71
C LEU A 154 -2.00 19.73 14.45
N ARG A 155 -2.96 20.50 13.93
CA ARG A 155 -2.77 21.37 12.76
C ARG A 155 -1.76 22.49 13.01
N VAL A 156 -1.81 23.12 14.19
CA VAL A 156 -0.88 24.20 14.55
C VAL A 156 0.54 23.66 14.70
N VAL A 157 0.71 22.54 15.40
CA VAL A 157 2.02 21.91 15.58
C VAL A 157 2.59 21.45 14.24
N ALA A 158 1.80 20.78 13.40
CA ALA A 158 2.23 20.37 12.06
C ALA A 158 2.70 21.57 11.21
N ARG A 159 2.04 22.73 11.30
CA ARG A 159 2.45 23.94 10.56
C ARG A 159 3.70 24.63 11.11
N THR A 160 4.06 24.37 12.36
CA THR A 160 5.13 25.11 13.05
C THR A 160 6.43 24.30 13.18
N ILE A 161 6.35 22.97 13.32
CA ILE A 161 7.51 22.07 13.41
C ILE A 161 8.57 22.33 12.32
N PRO A 162 8.23 22.49 11.02
CA PRO A 162 9.22 22.75 9.97
C PRO A 162 10.08 24.00 10.17
N HIS A 163 9.65 24.90 11.05
CA HIS A 163 10.29 26.18 11.32
C HIS A 163 10.95 26.24 12.71
N GLN A 164 10.91 25.14 13.47
CA GLN A 164 11.47 25.03 14.82
C GLN A 164 12.90 24.49 14.77
N SER A 165 13.68 24.78 15.81
CA SER A 165 14.93 24.06 16.04
C SER A 165 14.66 22.59 16.37
N LEU A 166 15.67 21.72 16.23
CA LEU A 166 15.53 20.30 16.54
C LEU A 166 15.05 20.03 17.98
N GLU A 167 15.48 20.86 18.94
CA GLU A 167 15.07 20.73 20.34
C GLU A 167 13.61 21.16 20.55
N GLU A 168 13.20 22.26 19.94
CA GLU A 168 11.81 22.74 19.99
C GLU A 168 10.86 21.77 19.29
N ALA A 169 11.24 21.23 18.13
CA ALA A 169 10.46 20.24 17.41
C ALA A 169 10.23 18.97 18.23
N ARG A 170 11.28 18.47 18.91
CA ARG A 170 11.16 17.32 19.83
C ARG A 170 10.21 17.62 20.97
N ARG A 171 10.34 18.79 21.61
CA ARG A 171 9.44 19.21 22.68
C ARG A 171 7.99 19.31 22.22
N ALA A 172 7.74 19.87 21.04
CA ALA A 172 6.41 19.96 20.47
C ALA A 172 5.81 18.58 20.17
N GLN A 173 6.63 17.61 19.73
CA GLN A 173 6.21 16.21 19.55
C GLN A 173 5.87 15.56 20.91
N ASP A 174 6.70 15.72 21.93
CA ASP A 174 6.46 15.21 23.29
C ASP A 174 5.17 15.78 23.89
N GLU A 175 4.98 17.09 23.82
CA GLU A 175 3.76 17.77 24.31
C GLU A 175 2.51 17.29 23.56
N THR A 176 2.61 17.12 22.25
CA THR A 176 1.51 16.59 21.44
C THR A 176 1.17 15.16 21.84
N PHE A 177 2.18 14.32 22.05
CA PHE A 177 2.00 12.95 22.50
C PHE A 177 1.28 12.88 23.86
N GLN A 178 1.69 13.70 24.82
CA GLN A 178 1.02 13.81 26.12
C GLN A 178 -0.43 14.28 25.99
N LYS A 179 -0.71 15.26 25.10
CA LYS A 179 -2.08 15.74 24.85
C LYS A 179 -2.96 14.66 24.24
N LEU A 180 -2.42 13.82 23.35
CA LEU A 180 -3.11 12.65 22.80
C LEU A 180 -3.43 11.63 23.91
N GLN A 181 -2.45 11.27 24.74
CA GLN A 181 -2.66 10.35 25.85
C GLN A 181 -3.75 10.84 26.81
N HIS A 182 -3.72 12.14 27.14
CA HIS A 182 -4.73 12.76 27.99
C HIS A 182 -6.12 12.70 27.34
N PHE A 183 -6.24 13.13 26.07
CA PHE A 183 -7.50 13.12 25.33
C PHE A 183 -8.14 11.72 25.28
N PHE A 184 -7.38 10.70 24.89
CA PHE A 184 -7.91 9.33 24.81
C PHE A 184 -8.24 8.77 26.20
N GLY A 185 -7.42 9.07 27.22
CA GLY A 185 -7.67 8.66 28.60
C GLY A 185 -8.96 9.23 29.18
N GLU A 186 -9.22 10.52 28.99
CA GLU A 186 -10.45 11.18 29.46
C GLU A 186 -11.70 10.64 28.77
N ASN A 187 -11.61 10.35 27.48
CA ASN A 187 -12.73 9.85 26.68
C ASN A 187 -12.90 8.33 26.75
N ARG A 188 -12.13 7.62 27.60
CA ARG A 188 -12.16 6.16 27.73
C ARG A 188 -12.03 5.45 26.37
N SER A 189 -11.10 5.93 25.54
CA SER A 189 -10.72 5.28 24.27
C SER A 189 -9.25 4.88 24.35
N VAL A 190 -8.82 4.00 23.44
CA VAL A 190 -7.46 3.47 23.41
C VAL A 190 -6.65 4.29 22.41
N MET A 191 -5.56 4.88 22.88
CA MET A 191 -4.62 5.55 21.99
C MET A 191 -3.97 4.50 21.06
N PRO A 192 -3.96 4.73 19.73
CA PRO A 192 -3.25 3.85 18.79
C PRO A 192 -1.77 3.71 19.15
N PRO A 193 -1.10 2.59 18.80
CA PRO A 193 0.29 2.31 19.15
C PRO A 193 1.27 3.13 18.29
N VAL A 194 1.21 4.45 18.42
CA VAL A 194 2.04 5.44 17.73
C VAL A 194 3.13 5.90 18.69
N SER A 195 4.40 5.96 18.26
CA SER A 195 5.46 6.56 19.09
C SER A 195 5.48 8.09 18.97
N VAL A 196 6.20 8.78 19.87
CA VAL A 196 6.38 10.24 19.82
C VAL A 196 6.87 10.70 18.44
N GLU A 197 7.84 9.99 17.88
CA GLU A 197 8.45 10.29 16.58
C GLU A 197 7.51 10.05 15.39
N GLN A 198 6.43 9.28 15.62
CA GLN A 198 5.45 8.89 14.61
C GLN A 198 4.16 9.71 14.69
N VAL A 199 4.07 10.70 15.59
CA VAL A 199 2.87 11.57 15.69
C VAL A 199 2.67 12.40 14.41
N PHE A 200 3.75 12.73 13.71
CA PHE A 200 3.74 13.50 12.48
C PHE A 200 4.58 12.83 11.40
N PHE A 201 4.17 13.00 10.14
CA PHE A 201 4.94 12.63 8.96
C PHE A 201 5.32 13.86 8.17
N GLU A 202 6.53 13.85 7.63
CA GLU A 202 7.08 14.93 6.82
C GLU A 202 7.30 14.45 5.39
N ASP A 203 6.76 15.19 4.43
CA ASP A 203 7.08 15.05 3.01
C ASP A 203 7.80 16.33 2.55
N VAL A 204 8.93 16.18 1.87
CA VAL A 204 9.80 17.30 1.47
C VAL A 204 9.95 17.31 -0.05
N GLU A 205 9.58 18.43 -0.67
CA GLU A 205 9.96 18.77 -2.03
C GLU A 205 11.19 19.68 -2.00
N ALA A 206 12.23 19.30 -2.74
CA ALA A 206 13.46 20.05 -2.85
C ALA A 206 13.92 20.12 -4.30
N HIS A 207 14.54 21.25 -4.66
CA HIS A 207 15.21 21.37 -5.95
C HIS A 207 16.41 20.41 -6.01
N ALA A 208 16.45 19.60 -7.06
CA ALA A 208 17.55 18.69 -7.35
C ALA A 208 17.90 18.79 -8.84
N GLU A 209 19.20 18.82 -9.13
CA GLU A 209 19.70 18.86 -10.50
C GLU A 209 20.08 17.46 -10.95
N SER A 210 19.52 17.00 -12.06
CA SER A 210 19.90 15.76 -12.72
C SER A 210 20.81 16.06 -13.90
N GLN A 211 21.94 15.36 -13.99
CA GLN A 211 22.84 15.44 -15.15
C GLN A 211 22.39 14.54 -16.31
N ILE A 212 21.26 13.86 -16.18
CA ILE A 212 20.79 12.87 -17.16
C ILE A 212 20.04 13.58 -18.30
N PRO A 213 20.48 13.44 -19.55
CA PRO A 213 19.76 13.99 -20.70
C PRO A 213 18.37 13.36 -20.90
N ALA A 214 17.40 14.13 -21.42
CA ALA A 214 16.03 13.63 -21.62
C ALA A 214 15.97 12.41 -22.56
N ASN A 215 16.78 12.38 -23.62
CA ASN A 215 16.84 11.25 -24.54
C ASN A 215 17.36 9.95 -23.88
N VAL A 216 18.13 10.05 -22.79
CA VAL A 216 18.56 8.89 -22.01
C VAL A 216 17.38 8.32 -21.21
N ILE A 217 16.55 9.18 -20.60
CA ILE A 217 15.33 8.76 -19.93
C ILE A 217 14.36 8.09 -20.91
N GLU A 218 14.19 8.66 -22.10
CA GLU A 218 13.39 8.05 -23.18
C GLU A 218 13.92 6.68 -23.58
N ASN A 219 15.24 6.49 -23.63
CA ASN A 219 15.84 5.18 -23.90
C ASN A 219 15.58 4.18 -22.77
N TYR A 220 15.64 4.60 -21.50
CA TYR A 220 15.26 3.72 -20.38
C TYR A 220 13.80 3.27 -20.50
N VAL A 221 12.88 4.18 -20.85
CA VAL A 221 11.47 3.84 -21.05
C VAL A 221 11.29 2.86 -22.22
N LYS A 222 12.00 3.08 -23.34
CA LYS A 222 11.97 2.14 -24.49
C LYS A 222 12.51 0.77 -24.11
N ASP A 223 13.63 0.70 -23.42
CA ASP A 223 14.23 -0.57 -22.98
C ASP A 223 13.33 -1.29 -21.97
N LEU A 224 12.68 -0.55 -21.06
CA LEU A 224 11.70 -1.10 -20.11
C LEU A 224 10.49 -1.68 -20.84
N ALA A 225 9.94 -0.95 -21.81
CA ALA A 225 8.81 -1.40 -22.62
C ALA A 225 9.17 -2.62 -23.47
N ALA A 226 10.33 -2.61 -24.15
CA ALA A 226 10.81 -3.74 -24.93
C ALA A 226 11.06 -4.97 -24.04
N CYS A 227 11.73 -4.80 -22.90
CA CYS A 227 11.96 -5.88 -21.94
C CYS A 227 10.65 -6.46 -21.41
N TRP A 228 9.66 -5.60 -21.11
CA TRP A 228 8.33 -6.04 -20.71
C TRP A 228 7.63 -6.79 -21.84
N GLN A 229 7.70 -6.35 -23.10
CA GLN A 229 7.09 -7.04 -24.23
C GLN A 229 7.74 -8.39 -24.55
N GLU A 230 9.07 -8.48 -24.45
CA GLU A 230 9.85 -9.70 -24.71
C GLU A 230 9.86 -10.68 -23.55
N ARG A 231 9.25 -10.33 -22.41
CA ARG A 231 9.22 -11.19 -21.22
C ARG A 231 8.64 -12.56 -21.59
N ALA A 232 9.32 -13.62 -21.19
CA ALA A 232 8.71 -14.95 -21.20
C ALA A 232 7.46 -14.92 -20.32
N ASN A 233 6.55 -15.89 -20.50
CA ASN A 233 5.50 -16.16 -19.52
C ASN A 233 6.19 -16.49 -18.19
N GLY A 234 6.39 -15.48 -17.35
CA GLY A 234 6.98 -15.65 -16.02
C GLY A 234 6.02 -16.40 -15.13
N VAL A 235 6.43 -16.68 -13.90
CA VAL A 235 5.58 -17.36 -12.94
C VAL A 235 4.89 -16.31 -12.07
N TYR A 236 3.59 -16.49 -11.87
CA TYR A 236 2.85 -15.77 -10.84
C TYR A 236 3.49 -15.96 -9.46
N SER A 237 3.37 -14.98 -8.56
CA SER A 237 3.72 -15.22 -7.16
C SER A 237 2.84 -16.32 -6.57
N THR A 238 3.26 -16.96 -5.47
CA THR A 238 2.52 -18.07 -4.85
C THR A 238 1.04 -17.75 -4.63
N MET A 239 0.72 -16.54 -4.16
CA MET A 239 -0.67 -16.12 -3.94
C MET A 239 -1.47 -15.98 -5.25
N HIS A 240 -0.89 -15.35 -6.28
CA HIS A 240 -1.55 -15.24 -7.59
C HIS A 240 -1.74 -16.62 -8.22
N ALA A 241 -0.70 -17.45 -8.25
CA ALA A 241 -0.79 -18.80 -8.82
C ALA A 241 -1.91 -19.60 -8.15
N ARG A 242 -1.98 -19.57 -6.81
CA ARG A 242 -3.02 -20.22 -6.03
C ARG A 242 -4.44 -19.71 -6.39
N ILE A 243 -4.64 -18.40 -6.48
CA ILE A 243 -5.93 -17.81 -6.83
C ILE A 243 -6.33 -18.13 -8.27
N PHE A 244 -5.43 -17.95 -9.23
CA PHE A 244 -5.73 -18.19 -10.65
C PHE A 244 -5.96 -19.67 -10.93
N SER A 245 -5.16 -20.59 -10.35
CA SER A 245 -5.43 -22.04 -10.44
C SER A 245 -6.80 -22.41 -9.87
N PHE A 246 -7.17 -21.81 -8.74
CA PHE A 246 -8.50 -22.01 -8.16
C PHE A 246 -9.62 -21.44 -9.05
N ALA A 247 -9.42 -20.30 -9.71
CA ALA A 247 -10.37 -19.76 -10.68
C ALA A 247 -10.52 -20.65 -11.93
N LEU A 248 -9.41 -21.12 -12.50
CA LEU A 248 -9.41 -21.98 -13.68
C LEU A 248 -10.02 -23.37 -13.45
N ARG A 249 -10.08 -23.86 -12.21
CA ARG A 249 -10.81 -25.11 -11.91
C ARG A 249 -12.29 -24.89 -11.56
N THR A 250 -12.63 -23.69 -11.09
CA THR A 250 -13.95 -23.39 -10.52
C THR A 250 -14.90 -22.80 -11.56
N ILE A 251 -14.36 -22.03 -12.50
CA ILE A 251 -15.13 -21.29 -13.49
C ILE A 251 -14.99 -21.99 -14.84
N GLU A 252 -16.11 -22.35 -15.46
CA GLU A 252 -16.12 -22.90 -16.80
C GLU A 252 -15.71 -21.83 -17.83
N ASP A 253 -15.11 -22.24 -18.95
CA ASP A 253 -14.65 -21.30 -19.97
C ASP A 253 -15.83 -20.57 -20.63
N GLY A 254 -15.76 -19.24 -20.71
CA GLY A 254 -16.83 -18.38 -21.22
C GLY A 254 -17.92 -18.05 -20.20
N GLU A 255 -17.93 -18.69 -19.03
CA GLU A 255 -18.92 -18.46 -17.98
C GLU A 255 -18.49 -17.37 -16.98
N THR A 256 -19.48 -16.79 -16.31
CA THR A 256 -19.26 -15.87 -15.20
C THR A 256 -19.55 -16.52 -13.86
N TYR A 257 -18.79 -16.14 -12.82
CA TYR A 257 -18.96 -16.63 -11.46
C TYR A 257 -19.09 -15.45 -10.48
N ASP A 258 -19.92 -15.57 -9.44
CA ASP A 258 -20.05 -14.52 -8.43
C ASP A 258 -18.74 -14.27 -7.68
N PHE A 259 -18.30 -13.02 -7.57
CA PHE A 259 -17.03 -12.71 -6.91
C PHE A 259 -17.03 -13.07 -5.42
N LEU A 260 -18.13 -12.83 -4.70
CA LEU A 260 -18.21 -13.08 -3.26
C LEU A 260 -18.31 -14.58 -2.97
N ASP A 261 -19.08 -15.34 -3.75
CA ASP A 261 -19.12 -16.81 -3.66
C ASP A 261 -17.76 -17.43 -3.98
N PHE A 262 -17.05 -16.88 -4.97
CA PHE A 262 -15.69 -17.30 -5.28
C PHE A 262 -14.76 -17.13 -4.08
N CYS A 263 -14.79 -15.94 -3.46
CA CYS A 263 -13.93 -15.61 -2.33
C CYS A 263 -14.24 -16.49 -1.12
N GLU A 264 -15.51 -16.69 -0.78
CA GLU A 264 -15.91 -17.55 0.33
C GLU A 264 -15.44 -18.99 0.12
N ARG A 265 -15.63 -19.52 -1.10
CA ARG A 265 -15.19 -20.87 -1.45
C ARG A 265 -13.66 -21.00 -1.44
N PHE A 266 -12.95 -20.01 -1.96
CA PHE A 266 -11.49 -19.97 -1.94
C PHE A 266 -10.91 -19.97 -0.52
N ILE A 267 -11.47 -19.13 0.36
CA ILE A 267 -11.01 -18.98 1.75
C ILE A 267 -11.32 -20.24 2.54
N SER A 268 -12.52 -20.81 2.39
CA SER A 268 -12.94 -22.02 3.10
C SER A 268 -12.18 -23.28 2.66
N GLU A 269 -11.92 -23.44 1.35
CA GLU A 269 -11.13 -24.57 0.85
C GLU A 269 -9.63 -24.40 1.12
N ASN A 270 -9.14 -23.16 1.29
CA ASN A 270 -7.73 -22.79 1.51
C ASN A 270 -6.76 -23.67 0.69
N PRO A 271 -6.85 -23.65 -0.65
CA PRO A 271 -6.13 -24.60 -1.49
C PRO A 271 -4.62 -24.52 -1.24
N SER A 272 -3.97 -25.66 -1.05
CA SER A 272 -2.52 -25.74 -0.85
C SER A 272 -1.73 -25.79 -2.16
N GLU A 273 -2.40 -25.81 -3.31
CA GLU A 273 -1.76 -25.88 -4.62
C GLU A 273 -0.90 -24.63 -4.89
N THR A 274 0.40 -24.85 -5.06
CA THR A 274 1.39 -23.82 -5.40
C THR A 274 2.11 -24.11 -6.71
N SER A 275 1.52 -24.94 -7.57
CA SER A 275 2.12 -25.26 -8.86
C SER A 275 2.39 -23.96 -9.63
N PRO A 276 3.61 -23.76 -10.18
CA PRO A 276 3.93 -22.60 -10.98
C PRO A 276 2.90 -22.42 -12.09
N LEU A 277 2.22 -21.27 -12.10
CA LEU A 277 1.28 -20.91 -13.16
C LEU A 277 1.89 -19.77 -14.00
N PRO A 278 1.95 -19.91 -15.34
CA PRO A 278 2.44 -18.84 -16.20
C PRO A 278 1.56 -17.59 -16.06
N SER A 279 2.19 -16.43 -15.92
CA SER A 279 1.51 -15.14 -15.90
C SER A 279 0.98 -14.80 -17.29
N THR A 280 -0.24 -14.28 -17.39
CA THR A 280 -0.80 -13.85 -18.68
C THR A 280 -0.25 -12.48 -19.08
N SER A 281 0.05 -12.31 -20.38
CA SER A 281 0.53 -11.04 -20.91
C SER A 281 -0.64 -10.10 -21.23
N LYS A 282 -1.09 -9.30 -20.27
CA LYS A 282 -2.03 -8.20 -20.53
C LYS A 282 -1.28 -6.90 -20.80
N PRO A 283 -1.74 -6.04 -21.74
CA PRO A 283 -1.36 -4.64 -21.76
C PRO A 283 -1.67 -4.03 -20.39
N ALA A 284 -0.71 -3.33 -19.80
CA ALA A 284 -0.85 -2.76 -18.47
C ALA A 284 0.06 -1.55 -18.35
N LYS A 285 -0.37 -0.57 -17.55
CA LYS A 285 0.51 0.52 -17.11
C LYS A 285 1.46 -0.07 -16.07
N ILE A 286 2.76 0.08 -16.30
CA ILE A 286 3.81 -0.45 -15.44
C ILE A 286 4.65 0.70 -14.93
N GLY A 287 5.00 0.64 -13.64
CA GLY A 287 5.97 1.53 -13.03
C GLY A 287 7.28 0.83 -12.71
N ALA A 288 8.37 1.60 -12.74
CA ALA A 288 9.70 1.16 -12.42
C ALA A 288 10.41 2.15 -11.49
N LEU A 289 11.10 1.60 -10.50
CA LEU A 289 12.08 2.30 -9.67
C LEU A 289 13.46 2.12 -10.27
N LEU A 290 14.09 3.19 -10.70
CA LEU A 290 15.39 3.17 -11.36
C LEU A 290 16.46 3.90 -10.58
N GLN A 291 17.68 3.38 -10.58
CA GLN A 291 18.87 4.13 -10.15
C GLN A 291 19.80 4.35 -11.35
N PRO A 292 19.68 5.50 -12.03
CA PRO A 292 20.55 5.84 -13.13
C PRO A 292 21.99 6.05 -12.67
N PHE A 293 22.93 5.69 -13.54
CA PHE A 293 24.35 5.83 -13.31
C PHE A 293 25.10 5.94 -14.64
N MET A 294 26.31 6.50 -14.59
CA MET A 294 27.22 6.50 -15.73
C MET A 294 28.31 5.47 -15.45
N ASP A 295 28.53 4.56 -16.38
CA ASP A 295 29.61 3.58 -16.27
C ASP A 295 30.98 4.18 -16.62
N GLU A 296 32.03 3.37 -16.47
CA GLU A 296 33.41 3.79 -16.71
C GLU A 296 33.67 4.21 -18.16
N ASN A 297 32.82 3.79 -19.11
CA ASN A 297 32.91 4.15 -20.52
C ASN A 297 32.13 5.44 -20.84
N GLY A 298 31.55 6.11 -19.83
CA GLY A 298 30.70 7.28 -20.03
C GLY A 298 29.30 6.95 -20.55
N THR A 299 28.89 5.68 -20.52
CA THR A 299 27.57 5.25 -20.99
C THR A 299 26.56 5.33 -19.84
N TYR A 300 25.41 5.93 -20.12
CA TYR A 300 24.32 5.99 -19.17
C TYR A 300 23.60 4.64 -19.08
N ARG A 301 23.41 4.15 -17.86
CA ARG A 301 22.74 2.89 -17.53
C ARG A 301 21.83 3.10 -16.33
N ALA A 302 20.89 2.19 -16.08
CA ALA A 302 20.02 2.28 -14.91
C ALA A 302 19.82 0.91 -14.27
N VAL A 303 19.88 0.85 -12.95
CA VAL A 303 19.47 -0.36 -12.21
C VAL A 303 17.99 -0.32 -11.95
N VAL A 304 17.28 -1.39 -12.33
CA VAL A 304 15.85 -1.54 -12.02
C VAL A 304 15.73 -2.14 -10.62
N ASN A 305 15.36 -1.32 -9.64
CA ASN A 305 15.24 -1.74 -8.24
C ASN A 305 13.91 -2.43 -7.94
N GLY A 306 12.87 -2.08 -8.68
CA GLY A 306 11.55 -2.65 -8.50
C GLY A 306 10.65 -2.29 -9.66
N LEU A 307 9.68 -3.15 -9.89
CA LEU A 307 8.53 -2.85 -10.73
C LEU A 307 7.27 -2.86 -9.88
N PHE A 308 6.29 -2.09 -10.29
CA PHE A 308 5.00 -1.98 -9.61
C PHE A 308 3.88 -1.76 -10.62
N PRO A 309 2.61 -2.07 -10.27
CA PRO A 309 1.47 -1.66 -11.08
C PRO A 309 1.49 -0.14 -11.23
N GLY A 310 1.48 0.35 -12.48
CA GLY A 310 1.49 1.77 -12.78
C GLY A 310 0.14 2.44 -12.49
N GLY A 311 -0.13 3.55 -13.18
CA GLY A 311 -1.33 4.34 -12.97
C GLY A 311 -1.19 5.39 -11.87
N GLY A 312 0.03 5.72 -11.46
CA GLY A 312 0.30 6.80 -10.51
C GLY A 312 0.70 6.35 -9.10
N LYS A 313 0.92 5.06 -8.83
CA LYS A 313 1.08 4.51 -7.47
C LYS A 313 2.14 5.23 -6.64
N LEU A 314 3.36 5.36 -7.17
CA LEU A 314 4.44 6.07 -6.48
C LEU A 314 4.36 7.59 -6.60
N PHE A 315 3.41 8.13 -7.35
CA PHE A 315 3.16 9.57 -7.43
C PHE A 315 2.03 10.02 -6.49
N ALA A 316 1.09 9.12 -6.17
CA ALA A 316 -0.15 9.42 -5.47
C ALA A 316 0.08 10.02 -4.07
N ARG A 317 0.99 9.44 -3.28
CA ARG A 317 1.34 9.93 -1.94
C ARG A 317 1.79 11.39 -1.96
N TRP A 318 2.66 11.74 -2.91
CA TRP A 318 3.25 13.08 -3.03
C TRP A 318 2.47 14.00 -3.96
N TRP A 319 1.26 13.62 -4.34
CA TRP A 319 0.40 14.39 -5.24
C TRP A 319 0.28 15.87 -4.84
N HIS A 320 0.16 16.14 -3.56
CA HIS A 320 0.00 17.48 -2.98
C HIS A 320 1.26 18.36 -3.11
N LEU A 321 2.42 17.75 -3.36
CA LEU A 321 3.66 18.47 -3.60
C LEU A 321 3.79 18.90 -5.07
N PHE A 322 3.27 18.10 -6.02
CA PHE A 322 3.42 18.42 -7.44
C PHE A 322 2.77 19.73 -7.88
N PRO A 323 3.39 20.47 -8.82
CA PRO A 323 2.76 21.59 -9.52
C PRO A 323 1.46 21.20 -10.22
N GLU A 324 0.52 22.13 -10.33
CA GLU A 324 -0.81 21.90 -10.92
C GLU A 324 -0.76 21.31 -12.33
N SER A 325 0.20 21.76 -13.15
CA SER A 325 0.39 21.26 -14.51
C SER A 325 0.79 19.78 -14.57
N GLN A 326 1.50 19.28 -13.55
CA GLN A 326 1.89 17.87 -13.44
C GLN A 326 0.74 17.04 -12.86
N ARG A 327 0.00 17.58 -11.89
CA ARG A 327 -1.23 16.97 -11.36
C ARG A 327 -2.23 16.67 -12.48
N GLY A 328 -2.49 17.62 -13.38
CA GLY A 328 -3.37 17.38 -14.52
C GLY A 328 -2.95 16.20 -15.41
N LYS A 329 -1.64 16.05 -15.67
CA LYS A 329 -1.10 14.94 -16.49
C LYS A 329 -1.26 13.59 -15.79
N LEU A 330 -0.91 13.53 -14.50
CA LEU A 330 -1.03 12.29 -13.72
C LEU A 330 -2.50 11.88 -13.53
N LYS A 331 -3.43 12.86 -13.41
CA LYS A 331 -4.87 12.58 -13.37
C LYS A 331 -5.35 11.87 -14.63
N ASN A 332 -4.89 12.36 -15.79
CA ASN A 332 -5.24 11.76 -17.09
C ASN A 332 -4.51 10.44 -17.35
N TRP A 333 -3.38 10.22 -16.69
CA TRP A 333 -2.65 8.97 -16.76
C TRP A 333 -3.39 7.83 -16.04
N ASN A 334 -4.19 8.13 -15.02
CA ASN A 334 -4.99 7.13 -14.31
C ASN A 334 -6.46 7.12 -14.78
N GLU A 335 -6.80 6.09 -15.55
CA GLU A 335 -8.14 5.86 -16.12
C GLU A 335 -8.82 4.63 -15.52
N SER A 336 -8.20 4.01 -14.52
CA SER A 336 -8.67 2.78 -13.90
C SER A 336 -9.39 3.08 -12.59
N VAL A 337 -10.25 2.16 -12.17
CA VAL A 337 -11.01 2.30 -10.91
C VAL A 337 -10.03 2.22 -9.73
N ALA A 338 -10.14 3.14 -8.77
CA ALA A 338 -9.28 3.09 -7.60
C ALA A 338 -9.49 1.80 -6.80
N PHE A 339 -8.39 1.19 -6.35
CA PHE A 339 -8.48 0.08 -5.42
C PHE A 339 -9.11 0.57 -4.09
N PRO A 340 -10.12 -0.13 -3.57
CA PRO A 340 -11.09 0.49 -2.67
C PRO A 340 -10.74 0.44 -1.18
N TRP A 341 -9.78 -0.42 -0.80
CA TRP A 341 -9.41 -0.68 0.59
C TRP A 341 -7.97 -0.27 0.85
N GLN A 342 -7.72 0.47 1.94
CA GLN A 342 -6.40 0.91 2.37
C GLN A 342 -6.31 0.99 3.89
N GLY A 343 -5.17 0.58 4.48
CA GLY A 343 -4.93 0.72 5.92
C GLY A 343 -4.78 2.17 6.38
N TRP A 344 -4.95 2.43 7.68
CA TRP A 344 -4.85 3.77 8.28
C TRP A 344 -3.40 4.24 8.40
N SER A 345 -2.78 4.51 7.26
CA SER A 345 -1.39 4.91 7.11
C SER A 345 -1.25 6.13 6.19
N ASN A 346 -0.40 7.08 6.58
CA ASN A 346 -0.03 8.22 5.71
C ASN A 346 0.64 7.76 4.40
N ALA A 347 1.09 6.51 4.32
CA ALA A 347 1.60 5.91 3.10
C ALA A 347 0.52 5.68 2.02
N ASN A 348 -0.76 5.77 2.38
CA ASN A 348 -1.89 5.53 1.48
C ASN A 348 -2.60 6.81 1.07
N PHE A 349 -1.99 7.97 1.29
CA PHE A 349 -2.52 9.22 0.74
C PHE A 349 -2.59 9.12 -0.78
N GLN A 350 -3.73 9.49 -1.33
CA GLN A 350 -3.99 9.36 -2.76
C GLN A 350 -4.94 10.47 -3.24
N PRO A 351 -4.78 10.92 -4.49
CA PRO A 351 -5.71 11.87 -5.08
C PRO A 351 -7.06 11.19 -5.43
N PRO A 352 -8.14 11.98 -5.56
CA PRO A 352 -9.38 11.49 -6.14
C PRO A 352 -9.17 10.98 -7.58
N THR A 353 -9.69 9.79 -7.89
CA THR A 353 -9.58 9.16 -9.21
C THR A 353 -10.78 9.49 -10.10
N PRO A 354 -10.58 9.85 -11.39
CA PRO A 354 -11.68 10.24 -12.27
C PRO A 354 -12.50 9.06 -12.82
N ALA A 355 -11.90 7.87 -12.90
CA ALA A 355 -12.49 6.71 -13.58
C ALA A 355 -13.72 6.12 -12.87
N GLY A 356 -13.80 6.31 -11.56
CA GLY A 356 -14.79 5.69 -10.71
C GLY A 356 -14.19 5.03 -9.48
N VAL A 357 -15.09 4.46 -8.69
CA VAL A 357 -14.83 3.90 -7.36
C VAL A 357 -15.51 2.55 -7.28
N LEU A 358 -14.76 1.56 -6.82
CA LEU A 358 -15.35 0.32 -6.34
C LEU A 358 -15.72 0.52 -4.86
N GLU A 359 -16.97 0.28 -4.51
CA GLU A 359 -17.42 0.31 -3.13
C GLU A 359 -17.26 -1.07 -2.52
N VAL A 360 -16.55 -1.14 -1.41
CA VAL A 360 -16.37 -2.33 -0.58
C VAL A 360 -16.72 -2.00 0.87
N PRO A 361 -17.03 -3.00 1.71
CA PRO A 361 -17.23 -2.77 3.13
C PRO A 361 -16.00 -2.11 3.75
N ASP A 362 -16.22 -1.11 4.61
CA ASP A 362 -15.15 -0.27 5.19
C ASP A 362 -14.23 0.41 4.12
N GLY A 363 -14.70 0.52 2.88
CA GLY A 363 -13.95 1.12 1.78
C GLY A 363 -13.73 2.62 1.97
N ARG A 364 -12.48 3.07 1.78
CA ARG A 364 -12.04 4.44 2.10
C ARG A 364 -11.92 5.36 0.90
N THR A 365 -12.24 4.92 -0.30
CA THR A 365 -12.16 5.72 -1.53
C THR A 365 -13.17 6.87 -1.58
N ASP A 366 -12.75 8.03 -2.09
CA ASP A 366 -13.61 9.20 -2.27
C ASP A 366 -14.65 8.98 -3.38
N SER A 367 -15.85 9.57 -3.26
CA SER A 367 -17.03 9.33 -4.10
C SER A 367 -17.00 9.95 -5.52
N GLY A 368 -15.86 9.89 -6.21
CA GLY A 368 -15.70 10.45 -7.56
C GLY A 368 -16.01 9.45 -8.69
N GLY A 369 -16.77 9.88 -9.70
CA GLY A 369 -16.91 9.15 -10.97
C GLY A 369 -17.99 8.05 -10.96
N LYS A 370 -17.76 6.96 -11.70
CA LYS A 370 -18.70 5.83 -11.77
C LYS A 370 -18.57 4.94 -10.52
N HIS A 371 -19.69 4.58 -9.91
CA HIS A 371 -19.72 3.67 -8.77
C HIS A 371 -19.88 2.22 -9.25
N PHE A 372 -19.02 1.35 -8.78
CA PHE A 372 -19.10 -0.11 -8.91
C PHE A 372 -19.34 -0.69 -7.52
N LEU A 373 -20.14 -1.74 -7.42
CA LEU A 373 -20.48 -2.35 -6.14
C LEU A 373 -19.81 -3.72 -6.06
N LEU A 374 -19.20 -4.04 -4.91
CA LEU A 374 -18.59 -5.34 -4.70
C LEU A 374 -19.58 -6.50 -4.96
N GLY A 375 -20.83 -6.36 -4.53
CA GLY A 375 -21.88 -7.36 -4.76
C GLY A 375 -22.32 -7.53 -6.22
N HIS A 376 -21.89 -6.64 -7.13
CA HIS A 376 -22.13 -6.79 -8.56
C HIS A 376 -20.92 -7.37 -9.30
N LEU A 377 -19.75 -7.49 -8.66
CA LEU A 377 -18.58 -8.03 -9.35
C LEU A 377 -18.75 -9.51 -9.66
N ARG A 378 -18.37 -9.88 -10.88
CA ARG A 378 -18.28 -11.27 -11.33
C ARG A 378 -16.88 -11.54 -11.87
N LEU A 379 -16.48 -12.80 -11.85
CA LEU A 379 -15.30 -13.31 -12.52
C LEU A 379 -15.71 -13.91 -13.85
N LEU A 380 -15.05 -13.50 -14.93
CA LEU A 380 -15.22 -14.06 -16.27
C LEU A 380 -13.95 -14.82 -16.66
N ARG A 381 -14.11 -16.10 -17.03
CA ARG A 381 -13.01 -16.90 -17.58
C ARG A 381 -13.01 -16.85 -19.11
N ARG A 382 -11.83 -16.67 -19.71
CA ARG A 382 -11.57 -16.78 -21.15
C ARG A 382 -10.27 -17.54 -21.39
N GLY A 383 -10.36 -18.82 -21.71
CA GLY A 383 -9.24 -19.74 -21.80
C GLY A 383 -8.50 -19.86 -20.45
N ASP A 384 -7.23 -19.47 -20.45
CA ASP A 384 -6.38 -19.45 -19.26
C ASP A 384 -6.39 -18.10 -18.52
N ASP A 385 -7.24 -17.17 -18.95
CA ASP A 385 -7.37 -15.86 -18.35
C ASP A 385 -8.64 -15.72 -17.51
N VAL A 386 -8.52 -14.95 -16.44
CA VAL A 386 -9.62 -14.62 -15.53
C VAL A 386 -9.63 -13.11 -15.33
N ALA A 387 -10.82 -12.52 -15.33
CA ALA A 387 -11.00 -11.09 -15.28
C ALA A 387 -12.21 -10.69 -14.43
N LEU A 388 -12.12 -9.53 -13.78
CA LEU A 388 -13.26 -8.91 -13.11
C LEU A 388 -14.15 -8.20 -14.12
N VAL A 389 -15.46 -8.41 -14.01
CA VAL A 389 -16.48 -7.70 -14.77
C VAL A 389 -17.58 -7.21 -13.85
N ASP A 390 -18.19 -6.09 -14.20
CA ASP A 390 -19.41 -5.62 -13.56
C ASP A 390 -20.59 -6.44 -14.07
N GLY A 391 -21.25 -7.20 -13.18
CA GLY A 391 -22.35 -8.10 -13.52
C GLY A 391 -23.59 -7.41 -14.08
N ILE A 392 -23.73 -6.10 -13.88
CA ILE A 392 -24.84 -5.33 -14.49
C ILE A 392 -24.49 -4.92 -15.92
N THR A 393 -23.34 -4.29 -16.13
CA THR A 393 -23.00 -3.71 -17.44
C THR A 393 -22.18 -4.64 -18.34
N GLY A 394 -21.68 -5.75 -17.82
CA GLY A 394 -20.74 -6.65 -18.50
C GLY A 394 -19.37 -6.03 -18.79
N LYS A 395 -19.11 -4.81 -18.31
CA LYS A 395 -17.85 -4.11 -18.55
C LYS A 395 -16.75 -4.68 -17.68
N MET A 396 -15.56 -4.79 -18.25
CA MET A 396 -14.34 -5.12 -17.51
C MET A 396 -14.08 -4.08 -16.42
N VAL A 397 -13.65 -4.56 -15.25
CA VAL A 397 -13.25 -3.72 -14.11
C VAL A 397 -11.77 -3.94 -13.85
N GLU A 398 -10.94 -2.99 -14.28
CA GLU A 398 -9.53 -2.95 -13.96
C GLU A 398 -9.29 -1.98 -12.80
N LEU A 399 -8.52 -2.43 -11.82
CA LEU A 399 -8.21 -1.67 -10.62
C LEU A 399 -6.80 -1.10 -10.68
N THR A 400 -6.62 0.09 -10.13
CA THR A 400 -5.31 0.68 -9.86
C THR A 400 -5.16 0.92 -8.37
N ASP A 401 -4.11 0.33 -7.81
CA ASP A 401 -3.80 0.42 -6.40
C ASP A 401 -2.72 1.48 -6.16
N LEU A 402 -3.16 2.65 -5.72
CA LEU A 402 -2.31 3.82 -5.52
C LEU A 402 -1.59 3.86 -4.17
N ALA A 403 -1.87 2.93 -3.28
CA ALA A 403 -1.23 2.87 -1.97
C ALA A 403 0.16 2.24 -2.00
N LEU A 404 0.94 2.51 -0.96
CA LEU A 404 2.28 1.95 -0.78
C LEU A 404 2.32 0.73 0.13
N GLU A 405 1.19 0.35 0.73
CA GLU A 405 1.08 -0.85 1.54
C GLU A 405 1.24 -2.13 0.72
N ALA A 406 1.87 -3.14 1.32
CA ALA A 406 1.99 -4.45 0.74
C ALA A 406 0.62 -5.13 0.68
N SER A 407 0.30 -5.75 -0.47
CA SER A 407 -0.99 -6.43 -0.66
C SER A 407 -1.22 -7.58 0.31
N SER A 408 -0.15 -8.20 0.82
CA SER A 408 -0.23 -9.29 1.82
C SER A 408 -0.72 -8.85 3.20
N LEU A 409 -0.74 -7.55 3.49
CA LEU A 409 -1.26 -7.00 4.75
C LEU A 409 -2.77 -6.71 4.69
N ARG A 410 -3.40 -6.94 3.53
CA ARG A 410 -4.82 -6.68 3.33
C ARG A 410 -5.66 -7.80 3.88
N PRO A 411 -6.93 -7.54 4.18
CA PRO A 411 -7.88 -8.60 4.47
C PRO A 411 -8.01 -9.63 3.32
N PRO A 412 -8.30 -10.91 3.60
CA PRO A 412 -8.28 -12.00 2.61
C PRO A 412 -9.05 -11.74 1.30
N VAL A 413 -10.29 -11.24 1.34
CA VAL A 413 -11.09 -10.93 0.15
C VAL A 413 -10.44 -9.78 -0.64
N MET A 414 -9.89 -8.79 0.05
CA MET A 414 -9.14 -7.70 -0.60
C MET A 414 -7.83 -8.19 -1.25
N GLN A 415 -7.19 -9.23 -0.71
CA GLN A 415 -6.05 -9.89 -1.38
C GLN A 415 -6.49 -10.56 -2.69
N VAL A 416 -7.62 -11.28 -2.67
CA VAL A 416 -8.19 -11.91 -3.86
C VAL A 416 -8.57 -10.86 -4.91
N LEU A 417 -9.26 -9.80 -4.49
CA LEU A 417 -9.64 -8.68 -5.35
C LEU A 417 -8.41 -8.02 -5.98
N TRP A 418 -7.34 -7.82 -5.21
CA TRP A 418 -6.12 -7.22 -5.71
C TRP A 418 -5.44 -8.10 -6.76
N CYS A 419 -5.30 -9.41 -6.50
CA CYS A 419 -4.69 -10.34 -7.46
C CYS A 419 -5.46 -10.47 -8.78
N LEU A 420 -6.79 -10.34 -8.74
CA LEU A 420 -7.66 -10.49 -9.93
C LEU A 420 -7.92 -9.17 -10.65
N GLY A 421 -7.84 -8.04 -9.94
CA GLY A 421 -8.19 -6.72 -10.47
C GLY A 421 -7.02 -5.80 -10.78
N VAL A 422 -5.87 -5.97 -10.12
CA VAL A 422 -4.68 -5.14 -10.35
C VAL A 422 -3.70 -5.88 -11.26
N PRO A 423 -3.12 -5.22 -12.29
CA PRO A 423 -2.15 -5.87 -13.16
C PRO A 423 -0.97 -6.47 -12.39
N TYR A 424 -0.70 -7.75 -12.65
CA TYR A 424 0.47 -8.42 -12.07
C TYR A 424 1.76 -7.84 -12.63
N CYS A 425 2.61 -7.30 -11.76
CA CYS A 425 3.89 -6.75 -12.12
C CYS A 425 4.97 -7.25 -11.15
N SER A 426 6.04 -7.84 -11.69
CA SER A 426 7.17 -8.32 -10.91
C SER A 426 8.44 -8.30 -11.74
N LEU A 427 9.52 -7.83 -11.14
CA LEU A 427 10.86 -7.87 -11.74
C LEU A 427 11.29 -9.32 -12.00
N GLN A 428 10.83 -10.29 -11.20
CA GLN A 428 11.16 -11.71 -11.38
C GLN A 428 10.69 -12.25 -12.75
N VAL A 429 9.58 -11.73 -13.28
CA VAL A 429 9.06 -12.13 -14.60
C VAL A 429 10.05 -11.75 -15.71
N LEU A 430 10.79 -10.65 -15.55
CA LEU A 430 11.77 -10.20 -16.55
C LEU A 430 13.06 -11.03 -16.56
N VAL A 431 13.36 -11.76 -15.48
CA VAL A 431 14.68 -12.39 -15.28
C VAL A 431 14.62 -13.90 -15.06
N HIS A 432 13.42 -14.49 -14.98
CA HIS A 432 13.23 -15.90 -14.62
C HIS A 432 14.07 -16.86 -15.47
N ALA A 433 14.18 -16.63 -16.78
CA ALA A 433 14.94 -17.49 -17.69
C ALA A 433 16.47 -17.38 -17.54
N GLN A 434 16.97 -16.44 -16.72
CA GLN A 434 18.40 -16.07 -16.64
C GLN A 434 18.93 -16.11 -15.20
N MET A 435 18.21 -16.75 -14.25
CA MET A 435 18.58 -16.83 -12.83
C MET A 435 19.58 -17.96 -12.50
N ASP A 436 20.47 -18.32 -13.43
CA ASP A 436 21.42 -19.41 -13.22
C ASP A 436 22.47 -19.02 -12.16
N TRP A 437 22.62 -19.88 -11.15
CA TRP A 437 23.64 -19.75 -10.13
C TRP A 437 24.86 -20.61 -10.48
N ASP A 438 26.03 -19.97 -10.56
CA ASP A 438 27.31 -20.65 -10.68
C ASP A 438 27.74 -21.16 -9.29
N THR A 439 27.66 -22.46 -9.03
CA THR A 439 28.31 -23.09 -7.86
C THR A 439 29.82 -23.11 -8.09
N ARG A 440 30.57 -22.30 -7.35
CA ARG A 440 32.03 -22.11 -7.54
C ARG A 440 32.89 -22.75 -6.44
N GLY A 441 32.25 -23.45 -5.49
CA GLY A 441 32.92 -24.20 -4.42
C GLY A 441 31.92 -24.72 -3.39
N ASP A 442 32.43 -25.38 -2.35
CA ASP A 442 31.62 -25.86 -1.23
C ASP A 442 31.16 -24.66 -0.39
N GLY A 443 29.85 -24.49 -0.22
CA GLY A 443 29.26 -23.50 0.69
C GLY A 443 29.09 -22.08 0.11
N TRP A 444 29.22 -21.88 -1.20
CA TRP A 444 28.78 -20.62 -1.83
C TRP A 444 28.48 -20.75 -3.32
N ARG A 445 27.62 -19.87 -3.81
CA ARG A 445 27.29 -19.72 -5.23
C ARG A 445 27.19 -18.26 -5.62
N SER A 446 27.40 -17.96 -6.89
CA SER A 446 27.31 -16.59 -7.41
C SER A 446 26.46 -16.52 -8.66
N ARG A 447 25.82 -15.38 -8.87
CA ARG A 447 25.11 -15.05 -10.10
C ARG A 447 25.72 -13.81 -10.71
N ARG A 448 25.90 -13.84 -12.03
CA ARG A 448 26.31 -12.65 -12.79
C ARG A 448 25.18 -11.62 -12.83
N ARG A 449 25.54 -10.40 -13.21
CA ARG A 449 24.57 -9.34 -13.47
C ARG A 449 23.69 -9.73 -14.67
N ILE A 450 22.41 -9.41 -14.58
CA ILE A 450 21.44 -9.58 -15.68
C ILE A 450 21.13 -8.20 -16.24
N GLU A 451 21.33 -8.03 -17.55
CA GLU A 451 21.23 -6.75 -18.25
C GLU A 451 20.33 -6.89 -19.49
N PHE A 452 19.59 -5.83 -19.83
CA PHE A 452 18.80 -5.70 -21.05
C PHE A 452 18.97 -4.30 -21.61
N GLY A 453 19.61 -4.16 -22.77
CA GLY A 453 19.98 -2.85 -23.31
C GLY A 453 20.77 -2.01 -22.29
N THR A 454 20.24 -0.84 -21.96
CA THR A 454 20.83 0.08 -20.96
C THR A 454 20.47 -0.26 -19.50
N LEU A 455 19.59 -1.24 -19.29
CA LEU A 455 19.06 -1.60 -17.97
C LEU A 455 19.87 -2.72 -17.32
N VAL A 456 20.09 -2.60 -16.02
CA VAL A 456 20.54 -3.68 -15.14
C VAL A 456 19.31 -4.19 -14.39
N LEU A 457 18.77 -5.32 -14.84
CA LEU A 457 17.56 -5.94 -14.28
C LEU A 457 17.84 -6.64 -12.96
N MET A 458 19.04 -7.23 -12.81
CA MET A 458 19.50 -7.74 -11.53
C MET A 458 20.99 -7.51 -11.35
N ARG A 459 21.35 -7.10 -10.14
CA ARG A 459 22.73 -6.98 -9.67
C ARG A 459 23.40 -8.35 -9.57
N ALA A 460 24.72 -8.36 -9.75
CA ALA A 460 25.55 -9.51 -9.38
C ALA A 460 25.39 -9.82 -7.90
N ALA A 461 25.35 -11.11 -7.57
CA ALA A 461 25.04 -11.59 -6.23
C ALA A 461 25.86 -12.82 -5.83
N TRP A 462 26.06 -12.99 -4.52
CA TRP A 462 26.74 -14.12 -3.90
C TRP A 462 25.88 -14.63 -2.76
N GLU A 463 25.51 -15.90 -2.79
CA GLU A 463 24.90 -16.56 -1.65
C GLU A 463 25.97 -17.39 -0.95
N ILE A 464 26.16 -17.12 0.34
CA ILE A 464 27.31 -17.61 1.10
C ILE A 464 26.81 -18.30 2.36
N GLU A 465 27.26 -19.53 2.57
CA GLU A 465 26.99 -20.31 3.78
C GLU A 465 27.93 -19.92 4.92
N ARG A 466 27.53 -20.32 6.14
CA ARG A 466 28.23 -19.95 7.38
C ARG A 466 29.68 -20.44 7.41
N GLU A 467 29.92 -21.64 6.86
CA GLU A 467 31.18 -22.36 6.92
C GLU A 467 32.31 -21.58 6.25
N ILE A 468 32.00 -20.79 5.22
CA ILE A 468 32.95 -19.92 4.51
C ILE A 468 33.62 -18.93 5.46
N PHE A 469 32.89 -18.47 6.48
CA PHE A 469 33.36 -17.49 7.45
C PHE A 469 33.80 -18.11 8.80
N ALA A 470 33.84 -19.43 8.93
CA ALA A 470 34.21 -20.12 10.17
C ALA A 470 35.61 -19.72 10.68
N THR A 471 36.56 -19.48 9.77
CA THR A 471 37.92 -19.07 10.11
C THR A 471 38.00 -17.67 10.73
N ILE A 472 37.06 -16.78 10.42
CA ILE A 472 36.97 -15.44 11.04
C ILE A 472 36.63 -15.57 12.52
N ALA A 473 35.75 -16.50 12.89
CA ALA A 473 35.35 -16.71 14.28
C ALA A 473 36.54 -17.13 15.18
N LEU A 474 37.54 -17.79 14.61
CA LEU A 474 38.76 -18.24 15.31
C LEU A 474 39.75 -17.11 15.58
N ALA A 475 39.67 -15.99 14.87
CA ALA A 475 40.58 -14.87 15.05
C ALA A 475 40.31 -14.16 16.40
N LYS A 476 41.36 -14.04 17.22
CA LYS A 476 41.29 -13.46 18.57
C LYS A 476 41.25 -11.94 18.56
N ARG A 477 41.92 -11.29 17.61
CA ARG A 477 42.00 -9.82 17.49
C ARG A 477 41.05 -9.31 16.42
N GLU A 478 40.48 -8.13 16.64
CA GLU A 478 39.58 -7.50 15.66
C GLU A 478 40.26 -7.16 14.34
N ALA A 479 41.53 -6.74 14.37
CA ALA A 479 42.32 -6.48 13.17
C ALA A 479 42.52 -7.74 12.30
N ASP A 480 42.74 -8.90 12.95
CA ASP A 480 42.88 -10.17 12.25
C ASP A 480 41.54 -10.58 11.62
N ARG A 481 40.42 -10.40 12.34
CA ARG A 481 39.06 -10.63 11.80
C ARG A 481 38.79 -9.76 10.58
N PHE A 482 39.08 -8.47 10.67
CA PHE A 482 38.92 -7.53 9.56
C PHE A 482 39.71 -7.99 8.34
N ARG A 483 40.99 -8.34 8.51
CA ARG A 483 41.86 -8.81 7.44
C ARG A 483 41.36 -10.11 6.82
N SER A 484 41.02 -11.11 7.63
CA SER A 484 40.51 -12.40 7.15
C SER A 484 39.19 -12.24 6.39
N CYS A 485 38.28 -11.39 6.89
CA CYS A 485 37.02 -11.10 6.22
C CYS A 485 37.23 -10.50 4.83
N ARG A 486 38.08 -9.48 4.73
CA ARG A 486 38.42 -8.83 3.46
C ARG A 486 39.07 -9.81 2.48
N GLN A 487 39.98 -10.67 2.96
CA GLN A 487 40.62 -11.70 2.14
C GLN A 487 39.61 -12.70 1.58
N ILE A 488 38.67 -13.17 2.40
CA ILE A 488 37.60 -14.07 1.96
C ILE A 488 36.72 -13.38 0.91
N LEU A 489 36.20 -12.18 1.19
CA LEU A 489 35.37 -11.43 0.23
C LEU A 489 36.08 -11.18 -1.10
N THR A 490 37.36 -10.80 -1.06
CA THR A 490 38.19 -10.62 -2.25
C THR A 490 38.36 -11.94 -3.02
N HIS A 491 38.59 -13.05 -2.32
CA HIS A 491 38.73 -14.37 -2.93
C HIS A 491 37.44 -14.84 -3.62
N LEU A 492 36.27 -14.56 -3.02
CA LEU A 492 34.95 -14.82 -3.59
C LEU A 492 34.61 -13.90 -4.78
N GLY A 493 35.41 -12.87 -5.02
CA GLY A 493 35.15 -11.86 -6.05
C GLY A 493 34.07 -10.85 -5.67
N VAL A 494 33.73 -10.71 -4.38
CA VAL A 494 32.78 -9.70 -3.91
C VAL A 494 33.41 -8.32 -4.05
N PRO A 495 32.74 -7.33 -4.66
CA PRO A 495 33.29 -6.00 -4.88
C PRO A 495 33.54 -5.29 -3.56
N ARG A 496 34.43 -4.29 -3.59
CA ARG A 496 34.78 -3.46 -2.41
C ARG A 496 33.54 -2.93 -1.68
N ARG A 497 32.53 -2.48 -2.41
CA ARG A 497 31.26 -1.97 -1.86
C ARG A 497 30.13 -2.91 -2.23
N PHE A 498 29.36 -3.32 -1.23
CA PHE A 498 28.30 -4.30 -1.39
C PHE A 498 27.19 -4.07 -0.37
N PHE A 499 26.04 -4.71 -0.61
CA PHE A 499 24.97 -4.84 0.38
C PHE A 499 24.91 -6.28 0.88
N ALA A 500 24.62 -6.47 2.16
CA ALA A 500 24.33 -7.79 2.73
C ALA A 500 22.87 -7.88 3.15
N TRP A 501 22.25 -9.01 2.87
CA TRP A 501 20.84 -9.32 3.12
C TRP A 501 20.74 -10.56 4.01
N PRO A 502 20.71 -10.40 5.34
CA PRO A 502 20.30 -11.47 6.23
C PRO A 502 18.85 -11.90 5.93
N PRO A 503 18.50 -13.20 6.03
CA PRO A 503 17.13 -13.65 5.90
C PRO A 503 16.16 -12.85 6.78
N GLY A 504 15.12 -12.28 6.16
CA GLY A 504 14.08 -11.49 6.83
C GLY A 504 14.46 -10.05 7.19
N GLU A 505 15.64 -9.56 6.82
CA GLU A 505 16.07 -8.17 7.11
C GLU A 505 16.20 -7.30 5.86
N LYS A 506 16.25 -5.98 6.08
CA LYS A 506 16.59 -5.00 5.05
C LYS A 506 18.09 -5.06 4.71
N PRO A 507 18.48 -4.74 3.47
CA PRO A 507 19.89 -4.69 3.08
C PRO A 507 20.68 -3.70 3.91
N GLN A 508 21.89 -4.08 4.29
CA GLN A 508 22.84 -3.21 4.97
C GLN A 508 24.05 -2.94 4.07
N TYR A 509 24.47 -1.67 4.00
CA TYR A 509 25.60 -1.23 3.19
C TYR A 509 26.94 -1.48 3.87
N PHE A 510 27.93 -1.98 3.10
CA PHE A 510 29.29 -2.21 3.56
C PHE A 510 30.33 -1.69 2.55
N ASP A 511 31.47 -1.20 3.08
CA ASP A 511 32.68 -0.88 2.32
C ASP A 511 33.85 -1.65 2.96
N GLN A 512 34.51 -2.51 2.19
CA GLN A 512 35.64 -3.33 2.64
C GLN A 512 36.83 -2.49 3.14
N ASP A 513 36.94 -1.23 2.73
CA ASP A 513 37.99 -0.32 3.19
C ASP A 513 37.56 0.51 4.42
N SER A 514 36.34 0.33 4.94
CA SER A 514 35.85 0.95 6.17
C SER A 514 35.94 -0.02 7.36
N PRO A 515 36.87 0.17 8.31
CA PRO A 515 36.99 -0.69 9.49
C PRO A 515 35.70 -0.76 10.30
N LEU A 516 34.99 0.37 10.45
CA LEU A 516 33.75 0.43 11.22
C LEU A 516 32.63 -0.40 10.59
N LEU A 517 32.45 -0.30 9.27
CA LEU A 517 31.43 -1.08 8.56
C LEU A 517 31.79 -2.57 8.55
N MET A 518 33.06 -2.91 8.39
CA MET A 518 33.48 -4.31 8.44
C MET A 518 33.43 -4.92 9.85
N LEU A 519 33.58 -4.13 10.90
CA LEU A 519 33.29 -4.56 12.28
C LEU A 519 31.79 -4.86 12.46
N LEU A 520 30.92 -4.01 11.91
CA LEU A 520 29.48 -4.25 11.89
C LEU A 520 29.14 -5.51 11.08
N PHE A 521 29.75 -5.69 9.91
CA PHE A 521 29.60 -6.91 9.11
C PHE A 521 30.01 -8.16 9.90
N GLY A 522 31.15 -8.10 10.61
CA GLY A 522 31.57 -9.19 11.50
C GLY A 522 30.65 -9.44 12.70
N LYS A 523 29.79 -8.49 13.10
CA LYS A 523 28.70 -8.74 14.05
C LYS A 523 27.52 -9.43 13.37
N LEU A 524 27.17 -9.01 12.16
CA LEU A 524 26.14 -9.65 11.33
C LEU A 524 26.48 -11.12 11.04
N LEU A 525 27.73 -11.43 10.70
CA LEU A 525 28.21 -12.82 10.50
C LEU A 525 28.12 -13.71 11.75
N ARG A 526 27.90 -13.15 12.95
CA ARG A 526 27.71 -13.92 14.19
C ARG A 526 26.26 -14.21 14.50
N GLN A 527 25.33 -13.62 13.76
CA GLN A 527 23.91 -13.92 13.88
C GLN A 527 23.62 -15.29 13.26
N ASP A 528 22.62 -15.99 13.78
CA ASP A 528 22.20 -17.31 13.29
C ASP A 528 21.17 -17.16 12.14
N ARG A 529 21.54 -16.37 11.13
CA ARG A 529 20.68 -16.03 10.00
C ARG A 529 21.42 -16.28 8.69
N TRP A 530 21.25 -17.49 8.17
CA TRP A 530 21.95 -18.02 7.01
C TRP A 530 20.97 -18.71 6.06
N PRO A 531 21.29 -18.85 4.76
CA PRO A 531 22.47 -18.31 4.08
C PRO A 531 22.47 -16.78 3.99
N LEU A 532 23.64 -16.17 3.78
CA LEU A 532 23.77 -14.72 3.60
C LEU A 532 23.82 -14.37 2.11
N LEU A 533 22.95 -13.46 1.67
CA LEU A 533 22.98 -12.94 0.30
C LEU A 533 23.72 -11.62 0.26
N LEU A 534 24.81 -11.55 -0.52
CA LEU A 534 25.52 -10.32 -0.84
C LEU A 534 25.17 -9.87 -2.26
N THR A 535 25.00 -8.57 -2.47
CA THR A 535 24.79 -7.98 -3.79
C THR A 535 25.78 -6.86 -4.04
N GLU A 536 26.24 -6.68 -5.28
CA GLU A 536 27.10 -5.53 -5.61
C GLU A 536 26.43 -4.20 -5.25
N MET A 537 27.21 -3.19 -4.85
CA MET A 537 26.70 -1.83 -4.75
C MET A 537 26.73 -1.18 -6.14
N LEU A 538 25.55 -0.99 -6.73
CA LEU A 538 25.41 -0.31 -8.02
C LEU A 538 24.15 0.58 -7.99
N PRO A 539 24.25 1.90 -8.25
CA PRO A 539 25.48 2.67 -8.44
C PRO A 539 26.40 2.70 -7.21
N VAL A 540 27.71 2.85 -7.43
CA VAL A 540 28.65 3.25 -6.38
C VAL A 540 28.58 4.77 -6.17
N PRO A 541 29.04 5.33 -5.03
CA PRO A 541 28.91 6.77 -4.74
C PRO A 541 29.51 7.69 -5.81
N GLY A 542 30.57 7.25 -6.48
CA GLY A 542 31.20 8.01 -7.58
C GLY A 542 30.34 8.13 -8.83
N HIS A 543 29.28 7.34 -8.97
CA HIS A 543 28.37 7.37 -10.12
C HIS A 543 27.12 8.24 -9.88
N ALA A 544 27.03 8.98 -8.77
CA ALA A 544 25.87 9.79 -8.47
C ALA A 544 25.64 10.88 -9.53
N LEU A 545 24.48 10.82 -10.21
CA LEU A 545 24.11 11.74 -11.29
C LEU A 545 23.20 12.89 -10.86
N VAL A 546 22.70 12.84 -9.62
CA VAL A 546 21.82 13.86 -9.04
C VAL A 546 22.56 14.65 -7.99
N LYS A 547 22.38 15.98 -7.99
CA LYS A 547 23.00 16.89 -7.05
C LYS A 547 21.95 17.70 -6.29
N LYS A 548 22.16 17.82 -4.98
CA LYS A 548 21.50 18.77 -4.08
C LYS A 548 22.59 19.36 -3.19
N GLY A 549 23.28 20.37 -3.74
CA GLY A 549 24.58 20.85 -3.27
C GLY A 549 25.70 19.85 -3.58
N GLU A 550 25.66 18.69 -2.95
CA GLU A 550 26.58 17.57 -3.14
C GLU A 550 25.93 16.45 -3.98
N PRO A 551 26.72 15.55 -4.59
CA PRO A 551 26.20 14.36 -5.23
C PRO A 551 25.37 13.52 -4.24
N ARG A 552 24.19 13.07 -4.66
CA ARG A 552 23.27 12.27 -3.85
C ARG A 552 22.97 10.94 -4.53
N ALA A 553 22.78 9.92 -3.72
CA ALA A 553 22.05 8.74 -4.17
C ALA A 553 20.62 9.18 -4.52
N ALA A 554 20.13 8.76 -5.67
CA ALA A 554 18.80 9.10 -6.15
C ALA A 554 18.16 7.87 -6.78
N GLU A 555 16.84 7.84 -6.70
CA GLU A 555 15.99 6.85 -7.36
C GLU A 555 14.93 7.61 -8.17
N PHE A 556 14.68 7.15 -9.38
CA PHE A 556 13.77 7.73 -10.34
C PHE A 556 12.53 6.84 -10.38
N VAL A 557 11.37 7.47 -10.34
CA VAL A 557 10.08 6.81 -10.58
C VAL A 557 9.71 7.07 -12.03
N LEU A 558 9.62 6.02 -12.83
CA LEU A 558 9.12 6.09 -14.21
C LEU A 558 7.88 5.21 -14.35
N GLU A 559 6.92 5.65 -15.16
CA GLU A 559 5.79 4.81 -15.58
C GLU A 559 5.71 4.78 -17.12
N PHE A 560 5.32 3.62 -17.65
CA PHE A 560 5.19 3.33 -19.08
C PHE A 560 3.97 2.41 -19.32
N ALA A 561 3.56 2.24 -20.57
CA ALA A 561 2.40 1.43 -20.96
C ALA A 561 2.69 0.62 -22.22
#